data_AF-A0A8H7CIQ0-F1
#
_entry.id   AF-A0A8H7CIQ0-F1
#
_cell.length_a   1.000
_cell.length_b   1.000
_cell.length_c   1.000
_cell.angle_alpha   90.00
_cell.angle_beta   90.00
_cell.angle_gamma   90.00
#
_symmetry.space_group_name_H-M   'P 1'
#
loop_
_entity.id
_entity.type
_entity.pdbx_description
1 polymer ?
#
loop_
_entity_poly.entity_id
_entity_poly.type
_entity_poly.pdbx_seq_one_letter_code
_entity_poly.pdbx_strand_id
1 'polypeptide(L)'
;MSPHPPSIGVTITLSTEDSYPPYMVEEDSNKARAASETPELDKHSERRQLRVLTFYRSISWMLGFRDKYSLLNCFFWGGALVGVCLARTITMNPGRLPHLLIPGEWFWLSQSIYKPNLFIHIYLATFGGIAALFQFLPAIRRRKVILHRINGYAVLFCLIVAVTCGSIVARRSFGGEINSQSSYYIQAIMIIYAALMGIYNVKKDTRRHRKWMLRMVVYFANALTARLIALPARAIMTIIGTYYSIWRCDEVINLLRAPETIQGSFPQCAAAGINPADVYVAVHASTHDPPLYVASAARAAQGMALWIAILIHIIGVEFYIFQTDAANQVRLNFALEPRDFTQD
;
A
#
# COMPACT_ATOMS: atom_id res chain seq x y z
N MET A 1 -34.59 -54.18 27.91
CA MET A 1 -36.02 -53.81 27.86
C MET A 1 -36.24 -52.91 26.64
N SER A 2 -36.80 -53.48 25.57
CA SER A 2 -37.60 -52.75 24.55
C SER A 2 -39.01 -52.50 25.14
N PRO A 3 -40.02 -51.87 24.47
CA PRO A 3 -40.08 -51.34 23.09
C PRO A 3 -40.84 -49.98 22.87
N HIS A 4 -40.65 -49.44 21.65
CA HIS A 4 -41.52 -48.76 20.64
C HIS A 4 -42.98 -48.23 20.88
N PRO A 5 -43.51 -47.38 19.94
CA PRO A 5 -44.53 -46.31 20.12
C PRO A 5 -45.94 -46.70 19.59
N PRO A 6 -46.85 -45.72 19.37
CA PRO A 6 -47.54 -45.70 18.06
C PRO A 6 -47.86 -44.31 17.47
N SER A 7 -48.08 -44.33 16.15
CA SER A 7 -48.66 -43.32 15.26
C SER A 7 -50.18 -43.48 15.11
N ILE A 8 -50.93 -42.41 14.83
CA ILE A 8 -52.30 -42.47 14.22
C ILE A 8 -52.44 -41.32 13.21
N GLY A 9 -53.00 -41.62 12.04
CA GLY A 9 -53.27 -40.67 10.96
C GLY A 9 -54.75 -40.57 10.55
N VAL A 10 -54.95 -40.13 9.30
CA VAL A 10 -56.18 -40.12 8.44
C VAL A 10 -57.24 -39.05 8.82
N THR A 11 -57.99 -38.34 7.95
CA THR A 11 -58.42 -38.50 6.54
C THR A 11 -58.92 -37.15 5.97
N ILE A 12 -58.85 -36.99 4.65
CA ILE A 12 -59.44 -35.91 3.83
C ILE A 12 -60.92 -36.19 3.53
N THR A 13 -61.77 -35.15 3.52
CA THR A 13 -63.11 -35.17 2.87
C THR A 13 -63.28 -33.98 1.93
N LEU A 14 -63.74 -34.27 0.70
CA LEU A 14 -64.17 -33.36 -0.37
C LEU A 14 -65.71 -33.36 -0.46
N SER A 15 -66.36 -32.20 -0.60
CA SER A 15 -67.56 -31.96 -1.46
C SER A 15 -67.94 -30.45 -1.42
N THR A 16 -67.90 -29.66 -2.50
CA THR A 16 -68.89 -29.33 -3.58
C THR A 16 -69.81 -28.12 -3.31
N GLU A 17 -69.89 -27.25 -4.34
CA GLU A 17 -70.95 -26.25 -4.69
C GLU A 17 -71.12 -25.03 -3.76
N ASP A 18 -71.36 -23.78 -4.18
CA ASP A 18 -71.70 -23.18 -5.49
C ASP A 18 -71.59 -21.64 -5.42
N SER A 19 -71.66 -20.99 -6.60
CA SER A 19 -72.07 -19.58 -6.87
C SER A 19 -71.03 -18.43 -6.95
N TYR A 20 -70.80 -17.96 -8.18
CA TYR A 20 -70.29 -16.63 -8.59
C TYR A 20 -71.48 -15.67 -8.85
N PRO A 21 -71.35 -14.32 -8.71
CA PRO A 21 -70.88 -13.44 -9.82
C PRO A 21 -70.23 -12.10 -9.35
N PRO A 22 -69.99 -11.09 -10.20
CA PRO A 22 -69.26 -11.06 -11.48
C PRO A 22 -68.10 -10.04 -11.48
N TYR A 23 -67.25 -10.14 -12.52
CA TYR A 23 -66.17 -9.22 -12.88
C TYR A 23 -66.62 -7.77 -13.10
N MET A 24 -65.80 -6.81 -12.64
CA MET A 24 -65.55 -5.53 -13.33
C MET A 24 -64.04 -5.33 -13.44
N VAL A 25 -63.60 -5.18 -14.68
CA VAL A 25 -62.21 -5.06 -15.14
C VAL A 25 -61.74 -3.63 -14.94
N GLU A 26 -60.64 -3.43 -14.21
CA GLU A 26 -59.81 -2.24 -14.32
C GLU A 26 -58.34 -2.63 -14.11
N GLU A 27 -57.80 -3.38 -15.06
CA GLU A 27 -56.36 -3.59 -15.25
C GLU A 27 -56.00 -3.14 -16.68
N ASP A 28 -54.75 -2.72 -16.88
CA ASP A 28 -54.11 -2.38 -18.16
C ASP A 28 -54.04 -0.93 -18.65
N SER A 29 -53.70 0.02 -17.78
CA SER A 29 -53.01 1.25 -18.25
C SER A 29 -51.67 1.54 -17.56
N ASN A 30 -51.48 1.11 -16.31
CA ASN A 30 -50.22 1.33 -15.58
C ASN A 30 -49.19 0.20 -15.71
N LYS A 31 -49.58 -1.04 -16.07
CA LYS A 31 -48.63 -2.15 -16.33
C LYS A 31 -47.98 -2.06 -17.72
N ALA A 32 -48.68 -1.51 -18.72
CA ALA A 32 -48.13 -1.31 -20.05
C ALA A 32 -47.08 -0.16 -20.10
N ARG A 33 -47.17 0.83 -19.21
CA ARG A 33 -46.21 1.94 -19.15
C ARG A 33 -44.91 1.58 -18.42
N ALA A 34 -44.96 0.66 -17.44
CA ALA A 34 -43.78 0.15 -16.74
C ALA A 34 -42.99 -0.91 -17.54
N ALA A 35 -43.65 -1.62 -18.47
CA ALA A 35 -43.01 -2.60 -19.35
C ALA A 35 -42.30 -1.99 -20.58
N SER A 36 -42.57 -0.71 -20.88
CA SER A 36 -41.97 -0.01 -22.03
C SER A 36 -40.66 0.73 -21.70
N GLU A 37 -40.42 1.11 -20.45
CA GLU A 37 -39.22 1.88 -20.05
C GLU A 37 -38.06 1.00 -19.54
N THR A 38 -38.32 -0.28 -19.27
CA THR A 38 -37.35 -1.25 -18.73
C THR A 38 -36.45 -1.95 -19.78
N PRO A 39 -36.87 -2.21 -21.04
CA PRO A 39 -36.00 -2.85 -22.05
C PRO A 39 -34.91 -1.91 -22.58
N GLU A 40 -35.17 -0.61 -22.66
CA GLU A 40 -34.21 0.37 -23.16
C GLU A 40 -33.10 0.68 -22.13
N LEU A 41 -33.45 0.73 -20.84
CA LEU A 41 -32.49 0.98 -19.76
C LEU A 41 -31.47 -0.17 -19.66
N ASP A 42 -31.95 -1.41 -19.80
CA ASP A 42 -31.12 -2.61 -19.78
C ASP A 42 -30.22 -2.68 -21.03
N LYS A 43 -30.78 -2.43 -22.23
CA LYS A 43 -29.98 -2.33 -23.47
C LYS A 43 -28.96 -1.20 -23.47
N HIS A 44 -29.23 -0.10 -22.76
CA HIS A 44 -28.28 1.01 -22.62
C HIS A 44 -27.15 0.65 -21.64
N SER A 45 -27.49 0.00 -20.52
CA SER A 45 -26.53 -0.56 -19.57
C SER A 45 -25.61 -1.59 -20.24
N GLU A 46 -26.18 -2.52 -20.98
CA GLU A 46 -25.46 -3.59 -21.68
C GLU A 46 -24.56 -3.02 -22.79
N ARG A 47 -25.06 -2.07 -23.60
CA ARG A 47 -24.23 -1.35 -24.59
C ARG A 47 -23.11 -0.53 -23.97
N ARG A 48 -23.33 0.04 -22.78
CA ARG A 48 -22.29 0.76 -22.02
C ARG A 48 -21.25 -0.20 -21.48
N GLN A 49 -21.66 -1.34 -20.91
CA GLN A 49 -20.75 -2.39 -20.46
C GLN A 49 -19.91 -2.94 -21.61
N LEU A 50 -20.51 -3.23 -22.77
CA LEU A 50 -19.80 -3.71 -23.95
C LEU A 50 -18.76 -2.69 -24.46
N ARG A 51 -19.12 -1.40 -24.48
CA ARG A 51 -18.17 -0.31 -24.83
C ARG A 51 -17.00 -0.24 -23.85
N VAL A 52 -17.27 -0.30 -22.55
CA VAL A 52 -16.22 -0.29 -21.51
C VAL A 52 -15.31 -1.52 -21.64
N LEU A 53 -15.87 -2.72 -21.85
CA LEU A 53 -15.10 -3.94 -22.06
C LEU A 53 -14.24 -3.88 -23.33
N THR A 54 -14.77 -3.32 -24.41
CA THR A 54 -14.04 -3.18 -25.69
C THR A 54 -12.90 -2.17 -25.55
N PHE A 55 -13.15 -1.04 -24.89
CA PHE A 55 -12.13 -0.05 -24.56
C PHE A 55 -11.04 -0.63 -23.65
N TYR A 56 -11.42 -1.33 -22.58
CA TYR A 56 -10.50 -2.02 -21.67
C TYR A 56 -9.61 -3.02 -22.41
N ARG A 57 -10.21 -3.86 -23.29
CA ARG A 57 -9.46 -4.82 -24.11
C ARG A 57 -8.49 -4.14 -25.07
N SER A 58 -8.89 -3.02 -25.66
CA SER A 58 -8.02 -2.23 -26.56
C SER A 58 -6.80 -1.68 -25.83
N ILE A 59 -6.99 -1.03 -24.67
CA ILE A 59 -5.89 -0.52 -23.84
C ILE A 59 -5.01 -1.66 -23.32
N SER A 60 -5.64 -2.74 -22.84
CA SER A 60 -4.94 -3.94 -22.36
C SER A 60 -4.02 -4.48 -23.45
N TRP A 61 -4.52 -4.62 -24.67
CA TRP A 61 -3.75 -5.10 -25.80
C TRP A 61 -2.62 -4.14 -26.20
N MET A 62 -2.86 -2.82 -26.20
CA MET A 62 -1.86 -1.80 -26.51
C MET A 62 -0.69 -1.80 -25.52
N LEU A 63 -1.00 -1.85 -24.21
CA LEU A 63 -0.01 -1.97 -23.13
C LEU A 63 0.59 -3.38 -23.02
N GLY A 64 0.02 -4.32 -23.76
CA GLY A 64 0.52 -5.68 -23.88
C GLY A 64 0.02 -6.65 -22.82
N PHE A 65 -0.90 -6.24 -21.96
CA PHE A 65 -1.62 -7.13 -21.06
C PHE A 65 -2.59 -8.00 -21.86
N ARG A 66 -2.45 -9.32 -21.70
CA ARG A 66 -3.37 -10.31 -22.29
C ARG A 66 -4.35 -10.89 -21.27
N ASP A 67 -4.21 -10.50 -20.01
CA ASP A 67 -5.02 -11.00 -18.90
C ASP A 67 -6.08 -10.02 -18.44
N LYS A 68 -7.22 -10.55 -17.97
CA LYS A 68 -8.38 -9.76 -17.54
C LYS A 68 -8.12 -8.90 -16.31
N TYR A 69 -7.13 -9.24 -15.47
CA TYR A 69 -6.87 -8.51 -14.23
C TYR A 69 -5.52 -7.77 -14.23
N SER A 70 -4.61 -8.10 -15.15
CA SER A 70 -3.26 -7.50 -15.13
C SER A 70 -3.25 -6.00 -15.38
N LEU A 71 -4.09 -5.49 -16.29
CA LEU A 71 -4.22 -4.05 -16.49
C LEU A 71 -4.85 -3.37 -15.27
N LEU A 72 -5.81 -4.03 -14.62
CA LEU A 72 -6.46 -3.50 -13.42
C LEU A 72 -5.46 -3.40 -12.26
N ASN A 73 -4.65 -4.44 -12.05
CA ASN A 73 -3.58 -4.46 -11.05
C ASN A 73 -2.50 -3.39 -11.35
N CYS A 74 -2.11 -3.24 -12.61
CA CYS A 74 -1.18 -2.19 -13.03
C CYS A 74 -1.74 -0.79 -12.75
N PHE A 75 -3.03 -0.59 -13.00
CA PHE A 75 -3.70 0.69 -12.75
C PHE A 75 -3.82 0.99 -11.25
N PHE A 76 -4.33 0.07 -10.44
CA PHE A 76 -4.50 0.33 -9.01
C PHE A 76 -3.16 0.39 -8.26
N TRP A 77 -2.34 -0.67 -8.35
CA TRP A 77 -1.11 -0.73 -7.57
C TRP A 77 0.01 0.12 -8.18
N GLY A 78 0.18 0.02 -9.50
CA GLY A 78 1.15 0.83 -10.23
C GLY A 78 0.78 2.31 -10.23
N GLY A 79 -0.50 2.63 -10.43
CA GLY A 79 -1.00 4.00 -10.34
C GLY A 79 -0.94 4.56 -8.92
N ALA A 80 -1.21 3.77 -7.88
CA ALA A 80 -1.03 4.21 -6.49
C ALA A 80 0.44 4.54 -6.19
N LEU A 81 1.38 3.70 -6.64
CA LEU A 81 2.82 3.98 -6.49
C LEU A 81 3.21 5.30 -7.17
N VAL A 82 2.85 5.47 -8.45
CA VAL A 82 3.14 6.71 -9.20
C VAL A 82 2.45 7.91 -8.57
N GLY A 83 1.18 7.79 -8.19
CA GLY A 83 0.41 8.86 -7.57
C GLY A 83 1.06 9.35 -6.28
N VAL A 84 1.54 8.45 -5.43
CA VAL A 84 2.28 8.84 -4.21
C VAL A 84 3.64 9.44 -4.56
N CYS A 85 4.40 8.88 -5.50
CA CYS A 85 5.66 9.48 -5.94
C CYS A 85 5.46 10.92 -6.42
N LEU A 86 4.44 11.17 -7.25
CA LEU A 86 4.09 12.51 -7.72
C LEU A 86 3.65 13.42 -6.56
N ALA A 87 2.78 12.95 -5.68
CA ALA A 87 2.36 13.71 -4.50
C ALA A 87 3.53 14.08 -3.56
N ARG A 88 4.62 13.30 -3.57
CA ARG A 88 5.81 13.53 -2.73
C ARG A 88 6.84 14.44 -3.39
N THR A 89 6.70 14.81 -4.65
CA THR A 89 7.61 15.79 -5.30
C THR A 89 7.69 17.12 -4.54
N ILE A 90 6.64 17.52 -3.81
CA ILE A 90 6.65 18.70 -2.93
C ILE A 90 7.74 18.66 -1.84
N THR A 91 8.18 17.46 -1.44
CA THR A 91 9.24 17.25 -0.43
C THR A 91 10.65 17.41 -1.01
N MET A 92 10.79 17.53 -2.33
CA MET A 92 12.08 17.79 -2.98
C MET A 92 12.55 19.24 -2.79
N ASN A 93 11.64 20.17 -2.47
CA ASN A 93 12.03 21.56 -2.22
C ASN A 93 12.67 21.69 -0.83
N PRO A 94 13.96 22.10 -0.72
CA PRO A 94 14.64 22.18 0.56
C PRO A 94 14.02 23.16 1.57
N GLY A 95 13.36 24.22 1.09
CA GLY A 95 12.68 25.19 1.95
C GLY A 95 11.34 24.68 2.50
N ARG A 96 10.68 23.75 1.79
CA ARG A 96 9.38 23.19 2.23
C ARG A 96 9.53 21.93 3.09
N LEU A 97 10.57 21.14 2.86
CA LEU A 97 10.77 19.87 3.54
C LEU A 97 10.66 19.95 5.08
N PRO A 98 11.25 20.94 5.78
CA PRO A 98 11.14 21.03 7.24
C PRO A 98 9.70 21.14 7.76
N HIS A 99 8.82 21.77 6.98
CA HIS A 99 7.40 21.97 7.33
C HIS A 99 6.50 20.79 6.94
N LEU A 100 6.98 19.90 6.07
CA LEU A 100 6.24 18.72 5.60
C LEU A 100 6.59 17.44 6.38
N LEU A 101 7.68 17.47 7.14
CA LEU A 101 8.07 16.41 8.05
C LEU A 101 7.22 16.45 9.32
N ILE A 102 7.25 15.35 10.07
CA ILE A 102 6.63 15.31 11.39
C ILE A 102 7.34 16.34 12.29
N PRO A 103 6.60 17.10 13.11
CA PRO A 103 7.21 18.10 13.98
C PRO A 103 8.36 17.51 14.82
N GLY A 104 9.48 18.22 14.91
CA GLY A 104 10.66 17.77 15.64
C GLY A 104 11.66 16.92 14.84
N GLU A 105 11.25 16.26 13.74
CA GLU A 105 12.17 15.41 12.95
C GLU A 105 13.35 16.21 12.37
N TRP A 106 13.11 17.46 11.96
CA TRP A 106 14.14 18.31 11.38
C TRP A 106 15.32 18.59 12.33
N PHE A 107 15.11 18.47 13.65
CA PHE A 107 16.19 18.59 14.64
C PHE A 107 17.34 17.62 14.35
N TRP A 108 17.01 16.36 14.06
CA TRP A 108 18.00 15.35 13.67
C TRP A 108 18.30 15.40 12.17
N LEU A 109 17.27 15.53 11.34
CA LEU A 109 17.41 15.37 9.88
C LEU A 109 18.12 16.54 9.19
N SER A 110 18.33 17.66 9.88
CA SER A 110 19.12 18.79 9.38
C SER A 110 20.64 18.61 9.53
N GLN A 111 21.09 17.63 10.32
CA GLN A 111 22.52 17.41 10.56
C GLN A 111 23.25 16.90 9.31
N SER A 112 24.58 17.07 9.28
CA SER A 112 25.44 16.87 8.11
C SER A 112 25.35 15.48 7.48
N ILE A 113 25.14 14.42 8.27
CA ILE A 113 25.00 13.06 7.75
C ILE A 113 23.59 12.78 7.25
N TYR A 114 22.55 13.25 7.93
CA TYR A 114 21.16 12.87 7.62
C TYR A 114 20.58 13.72 6.49
N LYS A 115 20.86 15.02 6.45
CA LYS A 115 20.31 15.94 5.46
C LYS A 115 20.59 15.51 4.01
N PRO A 116 21.84 15.28 3.58
CA PRO A 116 22.10 14.85 2.20
C PRO A 116 21.49 13.49 1.90
N ASN A 117 21.55 12.53 2.84
CA ASN A 117 20.96 11.21 2.66
C ASN A 117 19.43 11.27 2.53
N LEU A 118 18.76 12.17 3.26
CA LEU A 118 17.32 12.38 3.14
C LEU A 118 16.95 12.91 1.76
N PHE A 119 17.68 13.90 1.23
CA PHE A 119 17.42 14.39 -0.13
C PHE A 119 17.69 13.31 -1.17
N ILE A 120 18.84 12.63 -1.13
CA ILE A 120 19.17 11.53 -2.06
C ILE A 120 18.07 10.46 -2.03
N HIS A 121 17.62 10.07 -0.84
CA HIS A 121 16.51 9.16 -0.66
C HIS A 121 15.24 9.67 -1.35
N ILE A 122 14.79 10.89 -1.04
CA ILE A 122 13.56 11.46 -1.62
C ILE A 122 13.61 11.51 -3.15
N TYR A 123 14.71 12.02 -3.73
CA TYR A 123 14.87 12.14 -5.16
C TYR A 123 14.88 10.77 -5.85
N LEU A 124 15.77 9.88 -5.43
CA LEU A 124 15.94 8.58 -6.08
C LEU A 124 14.76 7.63 -5.83
N ALA A 125 14.14 7.67 -4.64
CA ALA A 125 12.92 6.91 -4.36
C ALA A 125 11.76 7.34 -5.27
N THR A 126 11.62 8.66 -5.49
CA THR A 126 10.54 9.20 -6.33
C THR A 126 10.76 8.86 -7.79
N PHE A 127 11.94 9.15 -8.34
CA PHE A 127 12.24 8.85 -9.75
C PHE A 127 12.26 7.34 -10.01
N GLY A 128 12.91 6.57 -9.14
CA GLY A 128 12.95 5.10 -9.23
C GLY A 128 11.56 4.47 -9.13
N GLY A 129 10.71 4.96 -8.22
CA GLY A 129 9.34 4.48 -8.05
C GLY A 129 8.46 4.74 -9.28
N ILE A 130 8.58 5.91 -9.91
CA ILE A 130 7.87 6.22 -11.16
C ILE A 130 8.42 5.34 -12.30
N ALA A 131 9.75 5.25 -12.43
CA ALA A 131 10.41 4.48 -13.47
C ALA A 131 10.12 2.96 -13.39
N ALA A 132 9.87 2.45 -12.17
CA ALA A 132 9.52 1.07 -11.93
C ALA A 132 8.19 0.66 -12.60
N LEU A 133 7.23 1.57 -12.78
CA LEU A 133 5.97 1.25 -13.47
C LEU A 133 6.24 0.73 -14.90
N PHE A 134 7.16 1.38 -15.62
CA PHE A 134 7.51 1.00 -16.99
C PHE A 134 8.22 -0.36 -17.07
N GLN A 135 8.81 -0.86 -15.98
CA GLN A 135 9.42 -2.19 -15.94
C GLN A 135 8.38 -3.31 -16.06
N PHE A 136 7.16 -3.08 -15.58
CA PHE A 136 6.10 -4.08 -15.57
C PHE A 136 5.13 -3.97 -16.75
N LEU A 137 5.35 -3.02 -17.68
CA LEU A 137 4.57 -2.92 -18.92
C LEU A 137 5.04 -3.98 -19.95
N PRO A 138 4.22 -5.00 -20.28
CA PRO A 138 4.64 -6.08 -21.17
C PRO A 138 4.99 -5.60 -22.58
N ALA A 139 4.35 -4.53 -23.07
CA ALA A 139 4.66 -3.93 -24.36
C ALA A 139 6.12 -3.48 -24.47
N ILE A 140 6.68 -2.88 -23.42
CA ILE A 140 8.05 -2.37 -23.43
C ILE A 140 9.03 -3.54 -23.51
N ARG A 141 8.86 -4.58 -22.69
CA ARG A 141 9.72 -5.77 -22.74
C ARG A 141 9.68 -6.47 -24.11
N ARG A 142 8.49 -6.63 -24.70
CA ARG A 142 8.35 -7.38 -25.97
C ARG A 142 8.79 -6.60 -27.20
N ARG A 143 8.53 -5.29 -27.24
CA ARG A 143 8.80 -4.46 -28.44
C ARG A 143 10.12 -3.69 -28.36
N LYS A 144 10.59 -3.38 -27.15
CA LYS A 144 11.74 -2.48 -26.89
C LYS A 144 12.59 -3.01 -25.73
N VAL A 145 13.12 -4.24 -25.87
CA VAL A 145 13.90 -4.91 -24.80
C VAL A 145 15.13 -4.14 -24.34
N ILE A 146 15.80 -3.39 -25.23
CA ILE A 146 16.94 -2.54 -24.88
C ILE A 146 16.49 -1.44 -23.92
N LEU A 147 15.35 -0.79 -24.19
CA LEU A 147 14.78 0.22 -23.30
C LEU A 147 14.41 -0.37 -21.93
N HIS A 148 13.82 -1.58 -21.91
CA HIS A 148 13.54 -2.30 -20.67
C HIS A 148 14.80 -2.51 -19.84
N ARG A 149 15.91 -2.96 -20.46
CA ARG A 149 17.20 -3.19 -19.79
C ARG A 149 17.80 -1.90 -19.24
N ILE A 150 17.89 -0.84 -20.05
CA ILE A 150 18.46 0.46 -19.63
C ILE A 150 17.64 1.03 -18.47
N ASN A 151 16.31 1.08 -18.61
CA ASN A 151 15.44 1.54 -17.53
C ASN A 151 15.54 0.62 -16.30
N GLY A 152 15.77 -0.68 -16.49
CA GLY A 152 15.87 -1.66 -15.39
C GLY A 152 17.09 -1.40 -14.52
N TYR A 153 18.26 -1.17 -15.14
CA TYR A 153 19.46 -0.78 -14.42
C TYR A 153 19.32 0.59 -13.75
N ALA A 154 18.67 1.57 -14.41
CA ALA A 154 18.39 2.86 -13.80
C ALA A 154 17.49 2.75 -12.56
N VAL A 155 16.42 1.94 -12.63
CA VAL A 155 15.53 1.65 -11.49
C VAL A 155 16.30 0.96 -10.37
N LEU A 156 17.10 -0.06 -10.67
CA LEU A 156 17.92 -0.75 -9.67
C LEU A 156 18.88 0.22 -8.96
N PHE A 157 19.60 1.05 -9.71
CA PHE A 157 20.48 2.06 -9.14
C PHE A 157 19.71 3.03 -8.24
N CYS A 158 18.62 3.62 -8.74
CA CYS A 158 17.83 4.57 -7.97
C CYS A 158 17.31 3.95 -6.67
N LEU A 159 16.69 2.76 -6.74
CA LEU A 159 16.04 2.16 -5.58
C LEU A 159 17.05 1.60 -4.56
N ILE A 160 18.17 1.02 -4.99
CA ILE A 160 19.21 0.53 -4.07
C ILE A 160 19.83 1.71 -3.33
N VAL A 161 20.25 2.76 -4.04
CA VAL A 161 20.86 3.95 -3.40
C VAL A 161 19.83 4.65 -2.51
N ALA A 162 18.58 4.80 -2.96
CA ALA A 162 17.52 5.39 -2.15
C ALA A 162 17.30 4.62 -0.83
N VAL A 163 17.25 3.29 -0.89
CA VAL A 163 17.05 2.45 0.30
C VAL A 163 18.26 2.51 1.24
N THR A 164 19.48 2.54 0.72
CA THR A 164 20.69 2.70 1.53
C THR A 164 20.70 4.06 2.26
N CYS A 165 20.46 5.16 1.54
CA CYS A 165 20.36 6.49 2.14
C CYS A 165 19.20 6.59 3.14
N GLY A 166 18.05 5.98 2.81
CA GLY A 166 16.90 5.87 3.71
C GLY A 166 17.23 5.10 5.00
N SER A 167 18.06 4.07 4.92
CA SER A 167 18.52 3.29 6.09
C SER A 167 19.43 4.10 7.01
N ILE A 168 20.29 4.96 6.44
CA ILE A 168 21.10 5.90 7.24
C ILE A 168 20.18 6.87 8.00
N VAL A 169 19.17 7.40 7.32
CA VAL A 169 18.16 8.30 7.89
C VAL A 169 17.27 7.60 8.93
N ALA A 170 16.98 6.32 8.73
CA ALA A 170 16.12 5.53 9.61
C ALA A 170 16.60 5.48 11.06
N ARG A 171 17.92 5.62 11.29
CA ARG A 171 18.51 5.67 12.64
C ARG A 171 17.87 6.73 13.55
N ARG A 172 17.40 7.84 12.96
CA ARG A 172 16.79 8.98 13.68
C ARG A 172 15.37 9.30 13.24
N SER A 173 14.85 8.62 12.22
CA SER A 173 13.48 8.82 11.79
C SER A 173 12.51 8.41 12.89
N PHE A 174 11.47 9.20 13.10
CA PHE A 174 10.44 8.96 14.12
C PHE A 174 11.04 8.82 15.53
N GLY A 175 11.93 9.75 15.89
CA GLY A 175 12.64 9.76 17.18
C GLY A 175 13.71 8.66 17.33
N GLY A 176 13.92 7.84 16.31
CA GLY A 176 14.88 6.73 16.38
C GLY A 176 14.41 5.63 17.35
N GLU A 177 13.12 5.35 17.44
CA GLU A 177 12.65 4.18 18.21
C GLU A 177 13.15 2.87 17.57
N ILE A 178 13.57 1.91 18.41
CA ILE A 178 14.11 0.62 17.95
C ILE A 178 13.08 -0.14 17.11
N ASN A 179 11.79 -0.02 17.44
CA ASN A 179 10.71 -0.64 16.67
C ASN A 179 10.69 -0.12 15.22
N SER A 180 10.70 1.21 15.05
CA SER A 180 10.78 1.85 13.72
C SER A 180 12.08 1.50 13.00
N GLN A 181 13.24 1.60 13.67
CA GLN A 181 14.54 1.26 13.09
C GLN A 181 14.59 -0.18 12.56
N SER A 182 14.18 -1.15 13.38
CA SER A 182 14.20 -2.57 13.02
C SER A 182 13.38 -2.84 11.75
N SER A 183 12.17 -2.27 11.66
CA SER A 183 11.32 -2.42 10.48
C SER A 183 11.93 -1.79 9.22
N TYR A 184 12.54 -0.61 9.31
CA TYR A 184 13.24 0.01 8.17
C TYR A 184 14.44 -0.79 7.70
N TYR A 185 15.25 -1.32 8.63
CA TYR A 185 16.41 -2.14 8.27
C TYR A 185 16.01 -3.48 7.67
N ILE A 186 14.98 -4.15 8.20
CA ILE A 186 14.42 -5.37 7.60
C ILE A 186 13.91 -5.07 6.20
N GLN A 187 13.15 -3.99 6.02
CA GLN A 187 12.67 -3.57 4.71
C GLN A 187 13.82 -3.34 3.73
N ALA A 188 14.89 -2.67 4.16
CA ALA A 188 16.05 -2.41 3.33
C ALA A 188 16.76 -3.71 2.89
N ILE A 189 16.98 -4.63 3.83
CA ILE A 189 17.57 -5.95 3.56
C ILE A 189 16.71 -6.71 2.55
N MET A 190 15.39 -6.75 2.74
CA MET A 190 14.48 -7.42 1.83
C MET A 190 14.54 -6.86 0.41
N ILE A 191 14.56 -5.54 0.25
CA ILE A 191 14.63 -4.87 -1.05
C ILE A 191 15.98 -5.15 -1.72
N ILE A 192 17.09 -4.96 -1.00
CA ILE A 192 18.45 -5.18 -1.52
C ILE A 192 18.63 -6.65 -1.91
N TYR A 193 18.22 -7.58 -1.05
CA TYR A 193 18.30 -9.02 -1.34
C TYR A 193 17.50 -9.39 -2.59
N ALA A 194 16.26 -8.91 -2.71
CA ALA A 194 15.44 -9.15 -3.90
C ALA A 194 16.08 -8.53 -5.16
N ALA A 195 16.69 -7.36 -5.05
CA ALA A 195 17.42 -6.72 -6.14
C ALA A 195 18.61 -7.57 -6.62
N LEU A 196 19.45 -8.02 -5.67
CA LEU A 196 20.61 -8.87 -5.95
C LEU A 196 20.20 -10.20 -6.59
N MET A 197 19.16 -10.85 -6.06
CA MET A 197 18.64 -12.08 -6.64
C MET A 197 18.05 -11.86 -8.04
N GLY A 198 17.42 -10.71 -8.30
CA GLY A 198 16.98 -10.35 -9.63
C GLY A 198 18.13 -10.18 -10.61
N ILE A 199 19.19 -9.46 -10.22
CA ILE A 199 20.40 -9.26 -11.04
C ILE A 199 21.06 -10.61 -11.32
N TYR A 200 21.22 -11.46 -10.30
CA TYR A 200 21.83 -12.79 -10.44
C TYR A 200 21.09 -13.66 -11.47
N ASN A 201 19.76 -13.59 -11.49
CA ASN A 201 18.93 -14.41 -12.38
C ASN A 201 18.70 -13.78 -13.76
N VAL A 202 19.06 -12.51 -14.01
CA VAL A 202 18.69 -11.78 -15.25
C VAL A 202 19.17 -12.47 -16.53
N LYS A 203 20.33 -13.15 -16.47
CA LYS A 203 20.89 -13.93 -17.59
C LYS A 203 20.69 -15.44 -17.44
N LYS A 204 20.29 -15.93 -16.25
CA LYS A 204 20.22 -17.37 -15.93
C LYS A 204 18.81 -17.92 -16.07
N ASP A 205 17.85 -17.24 -15.45
CA ASP A 205 16.44 -17.63 -15.45
C ASP A 205 15.60 -16.35 -15.36
N THR A 206 15.12 -15.90 -16.52
CA THR A 206 14.27 -14.72 -16.67
C THR A 206 12.97 -14.81 -15.85
N ARG A 207 12.51 -16.02 -15.52
CA ARG A 207 11.32 -16.24 -14.68
C ARG A 207 11.64 -15.96 -13.22
N ARG A 208 12.76 -16.49 -12.71
CA ARG A 208 13.24 -16.15 -11.36
C ARG A 208 13.54 -14.67 -11.24
N HIS A 209 14.19 -14.08 -12.25
CA HIS A 209 14.42 -12.64 -12.33
C HIS A 209 13.12 -11.86 -12.16
N ARG A 210 12.07 -12.19 -12.94
CA ARG A 210 10.76 -11.54 -12.83
C ARG A 210 10.19 -11.65 -11.41
N LYS A 211 10.19 -12.85 -10.81
CA LYS A 211 9.64 -13.07 -9.46
C LYS A 211 10.38 -12.20 -8.43
N TRP A 212 11.71 -12.13 -8.50
CA TRP A 212 12.52 -11.30 -7.60
C TRP A 212 12.33 -9.79 -7.82
N MET A 213 12.21 -9.31 -9.06
CA MET A 213 11.93 -7.90 -9.33
C MET A 213 10.54 -7.48 -8.85
N LEU A 214 9.56 -8.40 -8.91
CA LEU A 214 8.23 -8.14 -8.39
C LEU A 214 8.23 -8.03 -6.86
N ARG A 215 8.95 -8.92 -6.16
CA ARG A 215 9.21 -8.80 -4.71
C ARG A 215 9.86 -7.46 -4.36
N MET A 216 10.92 -7.09 -5.06
CA MET A 216 11.65 -5.84 -4.80
C MET A 216 10.71 -4.63 -4.83
N VAL A 217 9.88 -4.49 -5.87
CA VAL A 217 9.01 -3.32 -6.02
C VAL A 217 7.83 -3.35 -5.05
N VAL A 218 7.29 -4.52 -4.75
CA VAL A 218 6.24 -4.66 -3.73
C VAL A 218 6.80 -4.33 -2.33
N TYR A 219 7.99 -4.82 -1.96
CA TYR A 219 8.65 -4.46 -0.70
C TYR A 219 9.00 -2.97 -0.61
N PHE A 220 9.36 -2.35 -1.74
CA PHE A 220 9.55 -0.90 -1.79
C PHE A 220 8.24 -0.15 -1.53
N ALA A 221 7.12 -0.64 -2.06
CA ALA A 221 5.80 -0.04 -1.88
C ALA A 221 5.27 -0.10 -0.43
N ASN A 222 5.89 -0.90 0.44
CA ASN A 222 5.54 -1.02 1.86
C ASN A 222 5.45 0.32 2.61
N ALA A 223 6.33 1.28 2.28
CA ALA A 223 6.32 2.60 2.91
C ALA A 223 5.03 3.41 2.64
N LEU A 224 4.30 3.09 1.57
CA LEU A 224 3.01 3.71 1.26
C LEU A 224 1.94 3.14 2.17
N THR A 225 1.86 1.82 2.25
CA THR A 225 0.87 1.12 3.08
C THR A 225 1.07 1.39 4.56
N ALA A 226 2.33 1.47 5.04
CA ALA A 226 2.63 1.84 6.41
C ALA A 226 2.04 3.22 6.77
N ARG A 227 2.03 4.19 5.84
CA ARG A 227 1.39 5.49 6.08
C ARG A 227 -0.13 5.38 6.19
N LEU A 228 -0.74 4.57 5.34
CA LEU A 228 -2.19 4.34 5.38
C LEU A 228 -2.63 3.66 6.68
N ILE A 229 -1.77 2.83 7.27
CA ILE A 229 -2.01 2.20 8.58
C ILE A 229 -1.72 3.17 9.73
N ALA A 230 -0.62 3.93 9.65
CA ALA A 230 -0.20 4.84 10.71
C ALA A 230 -1.21 5.98 10.95
N LEU A 231 -1.88 6.49 9.91
CA LEU A 231 -2.86 7.56 10.04
C LEU A 231 -4.03 7.21 10.99
N PRO A 232 -4.81 6.14 10.74
CA PRO A 232 -5.87 5.74 11.67
C PRO A 232 -5.32 5.22 13.00
N ALA A 233 -4.15 4.55 13.02
CA ALA A 233 -3.54 4.10 14.26
C ALA A 233 -3.29 5.26 15.25
N ARG A 234 -2.79 6.40 14.76
CA ARG A 234 -2.59 7.60 15.59
C ARG A 234 -3.89 8.13 16.17
N ALA A 235 -4.97 8.15 15.39
CA ALA A 235 -6.28 8.57 15.88
C ALA A 235 -6.82 7.62 16.97
N ILE A 236 -6.65 6.31 16.79
CA ILE A 236 -7.04 5.30 17.78
C ILE A 236 -6.24 5.47 19.08
N MET A 237 -4.92 5.69 18.97
CA MET A 237 -4.06 5.94 20.14
C MET A 237 -4.50 7.18 20.92
N THR A 238 -4.89 8.25 20.23
CA THR A 238 -5.45 9.46 20.86
C THR A 238 -6.72 9.14 21.65
N ILE A 239 -7.65 8.36 21.07
CA ILE A 239 -8.92 7.98 21.71
C ILE A 239 -8.66 7.14 22.97
N ILE A 240 -7.71 6.20 22.91
CA ILE A 240 -7.34 5.36 24.05
C ILE A 240 -6.67 6.21 25.14
N GLY A 241 -5.82 7.16 24.76
CA GLY A 241 -5.25 8.15 25.68
C GLY A 241 -4.16 7.64 26.62
N THR A 242 -3.69 6.39 26.48
CA THR A 242 -2.68 5.79 27.38
C THR A 242 -1.31 5.58 26.75
N TYR A 243 -1.08 6.09 25.53
CA TYR A 243 0.18 5.90 24.80
C TYR A 243 1.13 7.07 25.00
N TYR A 244 2.43 6.76 25.05
CA TYR A 244 3.51 7.72 25.20
C TYR A 244 4.69 7.32 24.30
N SER A 245 5.48 8.30 23.86
CA SER A 245 6.80 8.06 23.28
C SER A 245 7.88 8.77 24.09
N ILE A 246 9.12 8.31 23.99
CA ILE A 246 10.25 8.87 24.72
C ILE A 246 10.90 9.97 23.87
N TRP A 247 11.18 11.11 24.50
CA TRP A 247 11.80 12.28 23.88
C TRP A 247 12.99 12.76 24.70
N ARG A 248 14.00 13.31 24.04
CA ARG A 248 15.05 14.06 24.73
C ARG A 248 14.57 15.47 25.06
N CYS A 249 15.07 16.03 26.16
CA CYS A 249 14.70 17.37 26.58
C CYS A 249 15.13 18.45 25.58
N ASP A 250 16.27 18.31 24.92
CA ASP A 250 16.68 19.25 23.86
C ASP A 250 15.75 19.24 22.64
N GLU A 251 15.19 18.08 22.26
CA GLU A 251 14.15 17.98 21.23
C GLU A 251 12.85 18.69 21.66
N VAL A 252 12.42 18.48 22.91
CA VAL A 252 11.22 19.12 23.48
C VAL A 252 11.38 20.64 23.53
N ILE A 253 12.53 21.12 24.02
CA ILE A 253 12.84 22.56 24.09
C ILE A 253 12.85 23.18 22.68
N ASN A 254 13.53 22.53 21.73
CA ASN A 254 13.62 23.03 20.35
C ASN A 254 12.25 23.10 19.65
N LEU A 255 11.34 22.16 19.97
CA LEU A 255 10.03 22.08 19.34
C LEU A 255 9.00 23.02 19.99
N LEU A 256 8.92 23.06 21.32
CA LEU A 256 7.92 23.88 22.03
C LEU A 256 8.28 25.36 22.06
N ARG A 257 9.57 25.71 22.23
CA ARG A 257 10.07 27.10 22.30
C ARG A 257 9.31 28.02 23.28
N ALA A 258 8.73 27.43 24.33
CA ALA A 258 7.91 28.11 25.32
C ALA A 258 8.37 27.72 26.74
N PRO A 259 9.22 28.54 27.40
CA PRO A 259 9.81 28.21 28.69
C PRO A 259 8.78 27.90 29.78
N GLU A 260 7.68 28.67 29.83
CA GLU A 260 6.59 28.46 30.80
C GLU A 260 5.89 27.10 30.60
N THR A 261 5.57 26.75 29.35
CA THR A 261 4.97 25.45 29.00
C THR A 261 5.92 24.29 29.35
N ILE A 262 7.22 24.46 29.10
CA ILE A 262 8.23 23.46 29.41
C ILE A 262 8.34 23.27 30.93
N GLN A 263 8.41 24.35 31.72
CA GLN A 263 8.45 24.26 33.18
C GLN A 263 7.21 23.58 33.76
N GLY A 264 6.02 23.89 33.24
CA GLY A 264 4.77 23.30 33.72
C GLY A 264 4.57 21.83 33.32
N SER A 265 4.90 21.47 32.08
CA SER A 265 4.59 20.13 31.53
C SER A 265 5.77 19.15 31.59
N PHE A 266 7.00 19.67 31.58
CA PHE A 266 8.25 18.90 31.57
C PHE A 266 9.30 19.54 32.48
N PRO A 267 9.04 19.66 33.80
CA PRO A 267 9.95 20.35 34.75
C PRO A 267 11.37 19.77 34.73
N GLN A 268 11.51 18.47 34.48
CA GLN A 268 12.80 17.79 34.33
C GLN A 268 13.62 18.27 33.12
N CYS A 269 13.02 18.95 32.13
CA CYS A 269 13.75 19.58 31.03
C CYS A 269 14.20 21.01 31.32
N ALA A 270 13.64 21.63 32.37
CA ALA A 270 13.96 23.00 32.78
C ALA A 270 14.80 23.06 34.08
N ALA A 271 15.18 21.91 34.63
CA ALA A 271 15.99 21.86 35.84
C ALA A 271 17.35 22.55 35.65
N ALA A 272 17.85 23.20 36.71
CA ALA A 272 19.16 23.82 36.68
C ALA A 272 20.28 22.77 36.75
N GLY A 273 21.38 23.00 36.04
CA GLY A 273 22.58 22.15 36.11
C GLY A 273 22.53 20.84 35.34
N ILE A 274 21.47 20.58 34.56
CA ILE A 274 21.38 19.40 33.68
C ILE A 274 21.74 19.75 32.24
N ASN A 275 22.26 18.77 31.50
CA ASN A 275 22.38 18.85 30.06
C ASN A 275 21.09 18.29 29.40
N PRO A 276 20.28 19.11 28.70
CA PRO A 276 19.04 18.64 28.08
C PRO A 276 19.23 17.52 27.03
N ALA A 277 20.45 17.33 26.54
CA ALA A 277 20.80 16.25 25.63
C ALA A 277 20.83 14.86 26.29
N ASP A 278 20.98 14.80 27.61
CA ASP A 278 21.18 13.56 28.37
C ASP A 278 19.92 13.16 29.17
N VAL A 279 18.90 14.02 29.18
CA VAL A 279 17.64 13.80 29.92
C VAL A 279 16.53 13.42 28.95
N TYR A 280 15.76 12.40 29.34
CA TYR A 280 14.66 11.84 28.56
C TYR A 280 13.34 11.95 29.31
N VAL A 281 12.26 12.19 28.57
CA VAL A 281 10.91 12.38 29.10
C VAL A 281 9.88 11.61 28.28
N ALA A 282 8.85 11.11 28.95
CA ALA A 282 7.70 10.53 28.28
C ALA A 282 6.76 11.65 27.83
N VAL A 283 6.38 11.62 26.56
CA VAL A 283 5.47 12.59 25.94
C VAL A 283 4.22 11.86 25.49
N HIS A 284 3.05 12.35 25.89
CA HIS A 284 1.77 11.75 25.52
C HIS A 284 1.58 11.71 24.00
N ALA A 285 1.08 10.59 23.49
CA ALA A 285 0.82 10.36 22.08
C ALA A 285 -0.64 10.73 21.75
N SER A 286 -0.83 11.92 21.20
CA SER A 286 -2.15 12.44 20.82
C SER A 286 -2.09 13.19 19.50
N THR A 287 -3.15 13.13 18.71
CA THR A 287 -3.32 13.94 17.49
C THR A 287 -3.89 15.33 17.79
N HIS A 288 -4.22 15.62 19.05
CA HIS A 288 -4.64 16.95 19.50
C HIS A 288 -3.43 17.81 19.88
N ASP A 289 -3.55 19.12 19.70
CA ASP A 289 -2.50 20.10 20.00
C ASP A 289 -1.97 19.98 21.43
N PRO A 290 -0.67 20.25 21.67
CA PRO A 290 0.37 20.83 20.78
C PRO A 290 1.08 19.88 19.77
N PRO A 291 1.85 20.44 18.80
CA PRO A 291 2.64 19.69 17.79
C PRO A 291 3.57 18.60 18.35
N LEU A 292 4.02 18.76 19.59
CA LEU A 292 4.82 17.77 20.31
C LEU A 292 4.05 16.44 20.49
N TYR A 293 2.76 16.50 20.85
CA TYR A 293 1.93 15.31 21.01
C TYR A 293 1.62 14.65 19.67
N VAL A 294 1.36 15.47 18.64
CA VAL A 294 1.13 15.00 17.27
C VAL A 294 2.34 14.21 16.76
N ALA A 295 3.55 14.72 17.05
CA ALA A 295 4.79 14.03 16.73
C ALA A 295 4.96 12.76 17.57
N SER A 296 4.66 12.80 18.86
CA SER A 296 4.71 11.64 19.76
C SER A 296 3.82 10.49 19.26
N ALA A 297 2.58 10.80 18.84
CA ALA A 297 1.69 9.83 18.22
C ALA A 297 2.28 9.23 16.94
N ALA A 298 2.93 10.05 16.11
CA ALA A 298 3.57 9.54 14.90
C ALA A 298 4.75 8.61 15.22
N ARG A 299 5.56 8.93 16.23
CA ARG A 299 6.68 8.08 16.68
C ARG A 299 6.19 6.71 17.12
N ALA A 300 5.24 6.70 18.05
CA ALA A 300 4.73 5.47 18.65
C ALA A 300 3.96 4.58 17.66
N ALA A 301 3.28 5.15 16.66
CA ALA A 301 2.54 4.37 15.67
C ALA A 301 3.41 3.80 14.54
N GLN A 302 4.53 4.46 14.20
CA GLN A 302 5.23 4.21 12.93
C GLN A 302 5.81 2.80 12.82
N GLY A 303 6.52 2.32 13.85
CA GLY A 303 7.16 1.01 13.81
C GLY A 303 6.16 -0.14 13.64
N MET A 304 5.06 -0.10 14.41
CA MET A 304 3.97 -1.06 14.30
C MET A 304 3.31 -1.03 12.92
N ALA A 305 3.04 0.16 12.37
CA ALA A 305 2.47 0.30 11.03
C ALA A 305 3.40 -0.25 9.93
N LEU A 306 4.71 -0.06 10.06
CA LEU A 306 5.70 -0.62 9.14
C LEU A 306 5.74 -2.14 9.20
N TRP A 307 5.74 -2.74 10.40
CA TRP A 307 5.76 -4.19 10.55
C TRP A 307 4.50 -4.86 9.98
N ILE A 308 3.32 -4.32 10.28
CA ILE A 308 2.06 -4.82 9.71
C ILE A 308 2.10 -4.72 8.18
N ALA A 309 2.55 -3.58 7.65
CA ALA A 309 2.70 -3.40 6.23
C ALA A 309 3.69 -4.43 5.64
N ILE A 310 4.85 -4.69 6.27
CA ILE A 310 5.84 -5.66 5.77
C ILE A 310 5.19 -7.04 5.62
N LEU A 311 4.44 -7.50 6.63
CA LEU A 311 3.74 -8.79 6.59
C LEU A 311 2.73 -8.84 5.45
N ILE A 312 1.93 -7.79 5.26
CA ILE A 312 0.97 -7.69 4.15
C ILE A 312 1.69 -7.82 2.80
N HIS A 313 2.86 -7.19 2.64
CA HIS A 313 3.59 -7.20 1.36
C HIS A 313 4.30 -8.55 1.10
N ILE A 314 4.83 -9.20 2.14
CA ILE A 314 5.40 -10.55 2.05
C ILE A 314 4.32 -11.53 1.62
N ILE A 315 3.19 -11.56 2.33
CA ILE A 315 2.10 -12.50 2.03
C ILE A 315 1.48 -12.17 0.65
N GLY A 316 1.19 -10.90 0.40
CA GLY A 316 0.54 -10.44 -0.81
C GLY A 316 1.36 -10.73 -2.07
N VAL A 317 2.69 -10.55 -2.03
CA VAL A 317 3.52 -10.82 -3.20
C VAL A 317 3.65 -12.29 -3.52
N GLU A 318 3.77 -13.16 -2.50
CA GLU A 318 3.83 -14.60 -2.72
C GLU A 318 2.51 -15.15 -3.25
N PHE A 319 1.39 -14.68 -2.70
CA PHE A 319 0.06 -15.03 -3.19
C PHE A 319 -0.11 -14.60 -4.66
N TYR A 320 0.30 -13.39 -5.01
CA TYR A 320 0.25 -12.92 -6.41
C TYR A 320 1.16 -13.74 -7.34
N ILE A 321 2.38 -14.07 -6.91
CA ILE A 321 3.30 -14.88 -7.69
C ILE A 321 2.72 -16.28 -7.90
N PHE A 322 2.15 -16.89 -6.86
CA PHE A 322 1.52 -18.21 -6.94
C PHE A 322 0.35 -18.24 -7.92
N GLN A 323 -0.58 -17.29 -7.82
CA GLN A 323 -1.73 -17.20 -8.72
C GLN A 323 -1.33 -16.94 -10.18
N THR A 324 -0.27 -16.17 -10.38
CA THR A 324 0.18 -15.82 -11.74
C THR A 324 1.19 -16.81 -12.33
N ASP A 325 1.60 -17.85 -11.61
CA ASP A 325 2.68 -18.73 -12.08
C ASP A 325 2.26 -19.51 -13.33
N ALA A 326 1.08 -20.15 -13.31
CA ALA A 326 0.56 -20.95 -14.43
C ALA A 326 0.23 -20.09 -15.68
N ALA A 327 -0.32 -18.89 -15.47
CA ALA A 327 -0.64 -17.95 -16.57
C ALA A 327 0.60 -17.47 -17.35
N ASN A 328 1.79 -17.67 -16.78
CA ASN A 328 3.07 -17.36 -17.40
C ASN A 328 3.76 -18.58 -18.06
N GLN A 329 3.19 -19.79 -17.94
CA GLN A 329 3.79 -21.04 -18.46
C GLN A 329 3.35 -21.37 -19.89
N VAL A 330 2.06 -21.26 -20.22
CA VAL A 330 1.53 -21.52 -21.57
C VAL A 330 0.36 -20.59 -21.83
N ARG A 331 0.35 -19.86 -22.96
CA ARG A 331 -0.83 -19.11 -23.36
C ARG A 331 -1.02 -19.11 -24.88
N LEU A 332 -2.00 -19.89 -25.34
CA LEU A 332 -2.46 -20.04 -26.74
C LEU A 332 -1.43 -20.71 -27.68
N ASN A 333 -1.01 -21.95 -27.39
CA ASN A 333 -0.07 -22.73 -28.22
C ASN A 333 1.28 -22.06 -28.54
N PHE A 334 1.61 -20.97 -27.87
CA PHE A 334 2.91 -20.32 -27.88
C PHE A 334 3.41 -20.22 -26.45
N ALA A 335 4.59 -20.78 -26.20
CA ALA A 335 5.36 -20.48 -25.01
C ALA A 335 5.77 -19.00 -25.09
N LEU A 336 5.54 -18.22 -24.03
CA LEU A 336 5.98 -16.82 -24.00
C LEU A 336 7.52 -16.70 -24.03
N GLU A 337 8.24 -17.76 -23.58
CA GLU A 337 9.68 -17.99 -23.73
C GLU A 337 9.91 -19.52 -23.86
N PRO A 338 10.86 -19.99 -24.70
CA PRO A 338 11.14 -21.42 -24.90
C PRO A 338 11.44 -22.14 -23.58
N ARG A 339 11.02 -23.41 -23.49
CA ARG A 339 11.47 -24.33 -22.43
C ARG A 339 12.93 -24.70 -22.69
N ASP A 340 13.85 -23.83 -22.31
CA ASP A 340 15.22 -24.28 -22.11
C ASP A 340 15.29 -24.77 -20.66
N PHE A 341 15.29 -26.09 -20.51
CA PHE A 341 15.91 -26.91 -19.48
C PHE A 341 15.21 -28.28 -19.52
N THR A 342 15.74 -29.14 -20.40
CA THR A 342 15.79 -30.57 -20.13
C THR A 342 16.42 -30.75 -18.75
N GLN A 343 15.66 -31.32 -17.82
CA GLN A 343 16.23 -31.92 -16.63
C GLN A 343 16.68 -33.32 -17.05
N ASP A 344 17.99 -33.45 -17.24
CA ASP A 344 18.67 -34.73 -16.97
C ASP A 344 18.95 -34.81 -15.46
#